data_AF-A0A849IJ01-F1
#
_entry.id   AF-A0A849IJ01-F1
#
_cell.length_a   1.000
_cell.length_b   1.000
_cell.length_c   1.000
_cell.angle_alpha   90.00
_cell.angle_beta   90.00
_cell.angle_gamma   90.00
#
_symmetry.space_group_name_H-M   'P 1'
#
loop_
_entity.id
_entity.type
_entity.pdbx_description
1 polymer ?
#
loop_
_entity_poly.entity_id
_entity_poly.type
_entity_poly.pdbx_seq_one_letter_code
_entity_poly.pdbx_strand_id
1 'polypeptide(L)'
;MTLRLILNVFATCGTGTLAGVLLTIGLSFGSYWQSLPPADFLDWFARNGQYVGRTVPFALLPALAGLVGSLWFGWSSPPQRYLWGSALACLAVMLILTAIYNGPLNT
;
A
#
# COMPACT_ATOMS: atom_id res chain seq x y z
N MET A 1 -15.43 21.45 -2.26
CA MET A 1 -15.60 20.02 -1.90
C MET A 1 -15.68 19.90 -0.38
N THR A 2 -16.50 19.00 0.15
CA THR A 2 -16.54 18.75 1.61
C THR A 2 -15.35 17.88 2.05
N LEU A 3 -14.89 18.03 3.29
CA LEU A 3 -13.77 17.23 3.82
C LEU A 3 -14.03 15.72 3.71
N ARG A 4 -15.26 15.29 3.98
CA ARG A 4 -15.69 13.88 3.82
C ARG A 4 -15.51 13.36 2.39
N LEU A 5 -15.80 14.18 1.38
CA LEU A 5 -15.62 13.79 -0.02
C LEU A 5 -14.13 13.65 -0.36
N ILE A 6 -13.28 14.58 0.12
CA ILE A 6 -11.83 14.51 -0.08
C ILE A 6 -11.26 13.21 0.51
N LEU A 7 -11.68 12.85 1.73
CA LEU A 7 -11.24 11.62 2.39
C LEU A 7 -11.70 10.36 1.64
N ASN A 8 -12.93 10.33 1.13
CA ASN A 8 -13.42 9.22 0.31
C ASN A 8 -12.61 9.09 -1.00
N VAL A 9 -12.25 10.22 -1.63
CA VAL A 9 -11.39 10.23 -2.83
C VAL A 9 -10.00 9.71 -2.47
N PHE A 10 -9.40 10.15 -1.36
CA PHE A 10 -8.11 9.63 -0.91
C PHE A 10 -8.16 8.14 -0.58
N ALA A 11 -9.24 7.66 0.04
CA ALA A 11 -9.43 6.26 0.35
C ALA A 11 -9.46 5.43 -0.93
N THR A 12 -10.27 5.81 -1.91
CA THR A 12 -10.48 5.05 -3.15
C THR A 12 -9.31 5.20 -4.12
N CYS A 13 -8.90 6.42 -4.46
CA CYS A 13 -7.79 6.65 -5.38
C CYS A 13 -6.45 6.22 -4.76
N GLY A 14 -6.24 6.45 -3.47
CA GLY A 14 -5.01 6.04 -2.78
C GLY A 14 -4.87 4.52 -2.74
N THR A 15 -5.92 3.79 -2.33
CA THR A 15 -5.88 2.31 -2.33
C THR A 15 -5.75 1.73 -3.73
N GLY A 16 -6.43 2.29 -4.72
CA GLY A 16 -6.29 1.89 -6.13
C GLY A 16 -4.87 2.12 -6.66
N THR A 17 -4.27 3.27 -6.35
CA THR A 17 -2.88 3.58 -6.72
C THR A 17 -1.91 2.62 -6.02
N LEU A 18 -2.09 2.36 -4.73
CA LEU A 18 -1.27 1.42 -3.99
C LEU A 18 -1.32 0.01 -4.60
N ALA A 19 -2.52 -0.47 -4.93
CA ALA A 19 -2.69 -1.75 -5.62
C ALA A 19 -1.96 -1.78 -6.97
N GLY A 20 -2.09 -0.72 -7.78
CA GLY A 20 -1.40 -0.60 -9.06
C GLY A 20 0.13 -0.59 -8.92
N VAL A 21 0.66 0.13 -7.94
CA VAL A 21 2.10 0.15 -7.62
C VAL A 21 2.59 -1.25 -7.26
N LEU A 22 1.89 -1.94 -6.36
CA LEU A 22 2.28 -3.29 -5.92
C LEU A 22 2.20 -4.31 -7.06
N LEU A 23 1.16 -4.24 -7.91
CA LEU A 23 1.05 -5.08 -9.10
C LEU A 23 2.19 -4.82 -10.09
N THR A 24 2.53 -3.54 -10.32
CA THR A 24 3.64 -3.18 -11.20
C THR A 24 4.97 -3.72 -10.66
N ILE A 25 5.19 -3.61 -9.35
CA ILE A 25 6.38 -4.19 -8.70
C ILE A 25 6.42 -5.70 -8.89
N GLY A 26 5.34 -6.40 -8.55
CA GLY A 26 5.28 -7.86 -8.62
C GLY A 26 5.41 -8.41 -10.03
N LEU A 27 4.66 -7.86 -11.00
CA LEU A 27 4.61 -8.37 -12.38
C LEU A 27 5.83 -7.98 -13.20
N SER A 28 6.31 -6.75 -13.08
CA SER A 28 7.42 -6.25 -13.90
C SER A 28 8.79 -6.61 -13.33
N PHE A 29 8.92 -6.63 -12.00
CA PHE A 29 10.22 -6.81 -11.36
C PHE A 29 10.35 -8.12 -10.58
N GLY A 30 9.25 -8.75 -10.13
CA GLY A 30 9.31 -9.96 -9.31
C GLY A 30 10.03 -11.12 -9.99
N SER A 31 9.64 -11.47 -11.21
CA SER A 31 10.29 -12.55 -11.98
C SER A 31 11.74 -12.23 -12.34
N TYR A 32 12.00 -10.97 -12.70
CA TYR A 32 13.35 -10.50 -12.99
C TYR A 32 14.26 -10.63 -11.76
N TRP A 33 13.85 -10.11 -10.61
CA TRP A 33 14.63 -10.20 -9.36
C TRP A 33 14.88 -11.65 -8.93
N GLN A 34 13.90 -12.54 -9.08
CA GLN A 34 14.07 -13.96 -8.78
C GLN A 34 15.04 -14.69 -9.72
N SER A 35 15.23 -14.18 -10.93
CA SER A 35 16.18 -14.76 -11.90
C SER A 35 17.63 -14.35 -11.67
N LEU A 36 17.88 -13.30 -10.88
CA LEU A 36 19.22 -12.76 -10.64
C LEU A 36 19.98 -13.56 -9.57
N PRO A 37 21.31 -13.70 -9.71
CA PRO A 37 22.18 -14.04 -8.60
C PRO A 37 22.01 -13.02 -7.44
N PRO A 38 22.17 -13.44 -6.17
CA PRO A 38 21.94 -12.56 -5.02
C PRO A 38 22.75 -11.25 -5.04
N ALA A 39 24.02 -11.30 -5.49
CA ALA A 39 24.88 -10.12 -5.60
C ALA A 39 24.33 -9.10 -6.61
N ASP A 40 23.90 -9.58 -7.77
CA ASP A 40 23.36 -8.72 -8.84
C ASP A 40 22.01 -8.11 -8.45
N PHE A 41 21.19 -8.84 -7.70
CA PHE A 41 19.95 -8.30 -7.11
C PHE A 41 20.26 -7.14 -6.16
N LEU A 42 21.19 -7.31 -5.22
CA LEU A 42 21.56 -6.27 -4.27
C LEU A 42 22.15 -5.05 -4.97
N ASP A 43 23.00 -5.24 -5.97
CA ASP A 43 23.59 -4.15 -6.76
C ASP A 43 22.52 -3.37 -7.52
N TRP A 44 21.57 -4.07 -8.14
CA TRP A 44 20.43 -3.45 -8.80
C TRP A 44 19.55 -2.67 -7.79
N PHE A 45 19.27 -3.28 -6.64
CA PHE A 45 18.40 -2.69 -5.62
C PHE A 45 19.05 -1.48 -4.94
N ALA A 46 20.37 -1.47 -4.74
CA ALA A 46 21.10 -0.30 -4.25
C ALA A 46 20.99 0.90 -5.21
N ARG A 47 20.98 0.65 -6.52
CA ARG A 47 20.89 1.71 -7.54
C ARG A 47 19.45 2.17 -7.81
N ASN A 48 18.48 1.27 -7.71
CA ASN A 48 17.10 1.52 -8.18
C ASN A 48 16.03 1.44 -7.09
N GLY A 49 16.32 0.81 -5.96
CA GLY A 49 15.35 0.53 -4.88
C GLY A 49 14.70 1.79 -4.32
N GLN A 50 15.37 2.93 -4.39
CA GLN A 50 14.82 4.24 -4.05
C GLN A 50 13.54 4.62 -4.80
N TYR A 51 13.38 4.19 -6.06
CA TYR A 51 12.17 4.45 -6.84
C TYR A 51 10.98 3.65 -6.30
N VAL A 52 11.24 2.40 -5.90
CA VAL A 52 10.24 1.55 -5.24
C VAL A 52 9.91 2.11 -3.84
N GLY A 53 10.94 2.41 -3.05
CA GLY A 53 10.83 2.90 -1.67
C GLY A 53 10.18 4.28 -1.54
N ARG A 54 10.24 5.14 -2.57
CA ARG A 54 9.55 6.44 -2.59
C ARG A 54 8.10 6.34 -3.07
N THR A 55 7.85 5.49 -4.07
CA THR A 55 6.51 5.38 -4.69
C THR A 55 5.49 4.75 -3.74
N VAL A 56 5.89 3.74 -2.96
CA VAL A 56 4.96 3.03 -2.06
C VAL A 56 4.40 3.95 -0.96
N PRO A 57 5.19 4.69 -0.18
CA PRO A 57 4.66 5.64 0.82
C PRO A 57 3.78 6.72 0.20
N PHE A 58 4.10 7.18 -1.02
CA PHE A 58 3.31 8.19 -1.72
C PHE A 58 1.87 7.71 -2.01
N ALA A 59 1.69 6.42 -2.32
CA ALA A 59 0.37 5.84 -2.51
C ALA A 59 -0.29 5.41 -1.18
N LEU A 60 0.50 4.91 -0.24
CA LEU A 60 0.02 4.37 1.04
C LEU A 60 -0.51 5.45 1.98
N LEU A 61 0.18 6.59 2.11
CA LEU A 61 -0.21 7.64 3.06
C LEU A 61 -1.59 8.25 2.76
N PRO A 62 -1.91 8.63 1.50
CA PRO A 62 -3.26 9.07 1.15
C PRO A 62 -4.30 7.98 1.36
N ALA A 63 -3.98 6.72 1.04
CA ALA A 63 -4.89 5.59 1.24
C ALA A 63 -5.28 5.42 2.72
N LEU A 64 -4.28 5.46 3.62
CA LEU A 64 -4.49 5.37 5.06
C LEU A 64 -5.27 6.57 5.60
N ALA A 65 -4.86 7.79 5.26
CA ALA A 65 -5.54 9.01 5.70
C ALA A 65 -7.00 9.02 5.25
N GLY A 66 -7.25 8.64 3.98
CA GLY A 66 -8.58 8.50 3.43
C GLY A 66 -9.41 7.45 4.15
N LEU A 67 -8.93 6.22 4.30
CA LEU A 67 -9.67 5.14 4.94
C LEU A 67 -10.00 5.43 6.41
N VAL A 68 -9.02 5.91 7.19
CA VAL A 68 -9.22 6.27 8.61
C VAL A 68 -10.21 7.42 8.71
N GLY A 69 -10.05 8.46 7.89
CA GLY A 69 -10.96 9.60 7.88
C GLY A 69 -12.38 9.22 7.46
N SER A 70 -12.54 8.44 6.38
CA SER A 70 -13.83 7.95 5.90
C SER A 70 -14.54 7.05 6.91
N LEU A 71 -13.79 6.20 7.62
CA LEU A 71 -14.32 5.40 8.72
C LEU A 71 -14.80 6.28 9.89
N TRP A 72 -14.03 7.29 10.27
CA TRP A 72 -14.38 8.22 11.33
C TRP A 72 -15.68 8.97 11.00
N PHE A 73 -15.78 9.57 9.82
CA PHE A 73 -16.99 10.28 9.38
C PHE A 73 -18.18 9.34 9.12
N GLY A 74 -17.93 8.09 8.74
CA GLY A 74 -18.93 7.08 8.48
C GLY A 74 -19.40 6.30 9.71
N TRP A 75 -18.83 6.57 10.90
CA TRP A 75 -18.99 5.71 12.08
C TRP A 75 -20.43 5.52 12.52
N SER A 76 -21.24 6.59 12.46
CA SER A 76 -22.66 6.56 12.84
C SER A 76 -23.56 5.84 11.84
N SER A 77 -23.05 5.52 10.64
CA SER A 77 -23.79 4.81 9.60
C SER A 77 -23.27 3.38 9.52
N PRO A 78 -24.02 2.37 10.00
CA PRO A 78 -23.54 0.98 10.01
C PRO A 78 -23.02 0.51 8.65
N PRO A 79 -23.71 0.75 7.51
CA PRO A 79 -23.19 0.34 6.20
C PRO A 79 -21.82 0.94 5.87
N GLN A 80 -21.63 2.24 6.14
CA GLN A 80 -20.35 2.91 5.86
C GLN A 80 -19.26 2.43 6.81
N ARG A 81 -19.59 2.25 8.10
CA ARG A 81 -18.66 1.72 9.09
C ARG A 81 -18.14 0.34 8.69
N TYR A 82 -19.00 -0.56 8.22
CA TYR A 82 -18.59 -1.89 7.76
C TYR A 82 -17.74 -1.82 6.49
N LEU A 83 -18.12 -0.98 5.52
CA LEU A 83 -17.36 -0.84 4.27
C LEU A 83 -15.95 -0.25 4.52
N TRP A 84 -15.86 0.88 5.18
CA TRP A 84 -14.56 1.51 5.46
C TRP A 84 -13.73 0.72 6.47
N GLY A 85 -14.38 0.10 7.46
CA GLY A 85 -13.73 -0.71 8.47
C GLY A 85 -13.13 -1.99 7.88
N SER A 86 -13.86 -2.70 7.02
CA SER A 86 -13.34 -3.89 6.33
C SER A 86 -12.21 -3.54 5.36
N ALA A 87 -12.33 -2.46 4.60
CA ALA A 87 -11.26 -1.99 3.71
C ALA A 87 -9.98 -1.63 4.49
N LEU A 88 -10.11 -0.94 5.62
CA LEU A 88 -8.99 -0.62 6.50
C LEU A 88 -8.38 -1.88 7.13
N ALA A 89 -9.20 -2.85 7.54
CA ALA A 89 -8.73 -4.12 8.06
C ALA A 89 -7.95 -4.91 6.99
N CYS A 90 -8.44 -4.97 5.75
CA CYS A 90 -7.73 -5.60 4.63
C CYS A 90 -6.37 -4.94 4.39
N LEU A 91 -6.30 -3.61 4.38
CA LEU A 91 -5.04 -2.88 4.24
C LEU A 91 -4.09 -3.19 5.41
N ALA A 92 -4.59 -3.20 6.64
CA ALA A 92 -3.79 -3.52 7.82
C ALA A 92 -3.22 -4.95 7.77
N VAL A 93 -4.04 -5.94 7.42
CA VAL A 93 -3.60 -7.33 7.23
C VAL A 93 -2.51 -7.41 6.16
N MET A 94 -2.69 -6.73 5.02
CA MET A 94 -1.68 -6.70 3.96
C MET A 94 -0.35 -6.09 4.44
N LEU A 95 -0.39 -4.99 5.19
CA LEU A 95 0.81 -4.36 5.76
C LEU A 95 1.50 -5.27 6.77
N ILE A 96 0.73 -5.94 7.64
CA ILE A 96 1.25 -6.90 8.62
C ILE A 96 1.95 -8.07 7.90
N LEU A 97 1.29 -8.68 6.92
CA LEU A 97 1.88 -9.76 6.13
C LEU A 97 3.16 -9.30 5.41
N THR A 98 3.14 -8.09 4.86
CA THR A 98 4.32 -7.50 4.21
C THR A 98 5.47 -7.31 5.19
N ALA A 99 5.20 -6.79 6.39
CA ALA A 99 6.24 -6.58 7.39
C ALA A 99 6.83 -7.90 7.93
N ILE A 100 5.98 -8.91 8.18
CA ILE A 100 6.39 -10.20 8.76
C ILE A 100 7.14 -11.06 7.75
N TYR A 101 6.63 -11.18 6.52
CA TYR A 101 7.17 -12.14 5.54
C TYR A 101 8.07 -11.50 4.49
N ASN A 102 7.90 -10.21 4.19
CA ASN A 102 8.64 -9.52 3.12
C ASN A 102 9.52 -8.36 3.63
N GLY A 103 9.50 -8.07 4.94
CA GLY A 103 10.46 -7.16 5.56
C GLY A 103 11.86 -7.77 5.58
N PRO A 104 12.92 -6.95 5.73
CA PRO A 104 14.26 -7.49 5.93
C PRO A 104 14.32 -8.19 7.28
N LEU A 105 13.99 -9.49 7.29
CA LEU A 105 14.42 -10.42 8.33
C LEU A 105 15.91 -10.62 8.11
N ASN A 106 16.71 -9.64 8.56
CA ASN A 106 18.15 -9.80 8.71
C ASN A 106 18.38 -10.78 9.86
N THR A 107 18.33 -12.06 9.53
CA THR A 107 18.97 -13.14 10.29
C THR A 107 20.01 -13.78 9.40
#